data_AF-A0A6L9QH03-F1
#
_entry.id   AF-A0A6L9QH03-F1
#
_cell.length_a   1.000
_cell.length_b   1.000
_cell.length_c   1.000
_cell.angle_alpha   90.00
_cell.angle_beta   90.00
_cell.angle_gamma   90.00
#
_symmetry.space_group_name_H-M   'P 1'
#
loop_
_entity.id
_entity.type
_entity.pdbx_description
1 polymer ?
#
loop_
_entity_poly.entity_id
_entity_poly.type
_entity_poly.pdbx_seq_one_letter_code
_entity_poly.pdbx_strand_id
1 'polypeptide(L)' 'MDGWAEGRDAVMPCSSCARSVELAAWEWADDYFALGYLGFTFWNWPPFRAEFVEEFGRRLGGHRVVLLAGKL' A
#
# COMPACT_ATOMS: atom_id res chain seq x y z
N MET A 1 -6.85 2.30 9.01
CA MET A 1 -6.34 2.31 7.61
C MET A 1 -7.40 1.81 6.63
N ASP A 2 -8.69 1.78 7.03
CA ASP A 2 -9.73 1.17 6.21
C ASP A 2 -10.01 2.02 4.97
N GLY A 3 -10.07 1.37 3.81
CA GLY A 3 -10.33 2.02 2.52
C GLY A 3 -9.14 2.59 1.77
N TRP A 4 -7.99 2.82 2.42
CA TRP A 4 -6.79 3.29 1.71
C TRP A 4 -6.31 2.31 0.65
N ALA A 5 -6.34 1.01 0.98
CA ALA A 5 -5.99 -0.06 0.06
C ALA A 5 -6.94 -0.16 -1.16
N GLU A 6 -8.14 0.40 -1.03
CA GLU A 6 -9.16 0.49 -2.08
C GLU A 6 -9.09 1.83 -2.82
N GLY A 7 -8.05 2.64 -2.57
CA GLY A 7 -7.85 3.95 -3.19
C GLY A 7 -8.72 5.06 -2.62
N ARG A 8 -9.35 4.87 -1.45
CA ARG A 8 -10.07 5.94 -0.74
C ARG A 8 -9.11 6.80 0.08
N ASP A 9 -9.49 8.05 0.29
CA ASP A 9 -8.77 8.97 1.17
C ASP A 9 -8.71 8.40 2.59
N ALA A 10 -7.49 8.31 3.12
CA ALA A 10 -7.23 7.78 4.45
C ALA A 10 -6.95 8.95 5.39
N VAL A 11 -7.83 9.13 6.39
CA VAL A 11 -7.62 10.10 7.45
C VAL A 11 -7.01 9.40 8.65
N MET A 12 -5.84 9.86 9.09
CA MET A 12 -5.11 9.30 10.23
C MET A 12 -4.72 10.40 11.22
N PRO A 13 -4.65 10.11 12.53
CA PRO A 13 -4.17 11.07 13.52
C PRO A 13 -2.66 11.26 13.37
N CYS A 14 -2.20 12.51 13.29
CA CYS A 14 -0.79 12.84 13.31
C CYS A 14 -0.17 12.40 14.65
N SER A 15 0.94 11.65 14.61
CA SER A 15 1.63 11.17 15.81
C SER A 15 2.24 12.30 16.67
N SER A 16 2.48 13.47 16.09
CA SER A 16 3.06 14.62 16.78
C SER A 16 2.00 15.50 17.46
N CYS A 17 0.88 15.80 16.79
CA CYS A 17 -0.11 16.78 17.28
C CYS A 17 -1.54 16.22 17.42
N ALA A 18 -1.76 14.94 17.14
CA ALA A 18 -3.03 14.23 17.19
C ALA A 18 -4.15 14.76 16.28
N ARG A 19 -3.88 15.77 15.43
CA ARG A 19 -4.86 16.24 14.44
C ARG A 19 -5.09 15.17 13.38
N SER A 20 -6.34 14.95 13.01
CA SER A 20 -6.71 14.14 11.86
C SER A 20 -6.27 14.83 10.57
N VAL A 21 -5.45 14.16 9.77
CA VAL A 21 -4.95 14.67 8.50
C VAL A 21 -5.14 13.59 7.43
N GLU A 22 -5.46 14.02 6.22
CA GLU A 22 -5.44 13.12 5.06
C GLU A 22 -4.01 12.69 4.75
N LEU A 23 -3.81 11.40 4.56
CA LEU A 23 -2.49 10.82 4.30
C LEU A 23 -1.80 11.44 3.08
N ALA A 24 -2.59 11.83 2.06
CA ALA A 24 -2.11 12.49 0.85
C ALA A 24 -1.64 13.95 1.07
N ALA A 25 -2.15 14.60 2.12
CA ALA A 25 -1.79 15.96 2.51
C ALA A 25 -0.68 15.98 3.58
N TRP A 26 -0.08 14.83 3.89
CA TRP A 26 0.97 14.75 4.90
C TRP A 26 2.28 15.31 4.34
N GLU A 27 2.69 16.47 4.86
CA GLU A 27 4.03 16.99 4.68
C GLU A 27 4.99 16.24 5.62
N TRP A 28 5.82 15.38 5.05
CA TRP A 28 6.82 14.62 5.78
C TRP A 28 7.97 15.56 6.13
N ALA A 29 8.33 15.64 7.41
CA ALA A 29 9.49 16.42 7.80
C ALA A 29 10.74 15.85 7.08
N ASP A 30 11.46 16.75 6.42
CA ASP A 30 12.76 16.53 5.78
C ASP A 30 12.77 15.66 4.50
N ASP A 31 11.65 15.51 3.79
CA ASP A 31 11.54 14.81 2.48
C ASP A 31 12.05 13.34 2.45
N TYR A 32 12.38 12.74 3.60
CA TYR A 32 13.01 11.41 3.67
C TYR A 32 12.04 10.26 3.41
N PHE A 33 10.73 10.48 3.57
CA PHE A 33 9.73 9.43 3.48
C PHE A 33 8.59 9.85 2.56
N ALA A 34 8.34 9.06 1.53
CA ALA A 34 7.11 9.10 0.76
C ALA A 34 6.34 7.80 1.03
N LEU A 35 5.04 7.91 1.30
CA LEU A 35 4.18 6.75 1.52
C LEU A 35 3.37 6.47 0.25
N GLY A 36 3.72 5.39 -0.45
CA GLY A 36 3.00 4.90 -1.62
C GLY A 36 2.35 3.55 -1.35
N TYR A 37 1.10 3.38 -1.80
CA TYR A 37 0.42 2.08 -1.86
C TYR A 37 0.04 1.76 -3.29
N LEU A 38 0.62 0.69 -3.82
CA LEU A 38 0.27 0.15 -5.13
C LEU A 38 -0.34 -1.24 -4.93
N GLY A 39 -1.66 -1.33 -5.05
CA GLY A 39 -2.42 -2.57 -4.98
C GLY A 39 -2.84 -3.07 -6.35
N PHE A 40 -2.79 -4.38 -6.56
CA PHE A 40 -3.36 -5.06 -7.73
C PHE A 40 -4.37 -6.09 -7.27
N THR A 41 -5.61 -5.97 -7.75
CA THR A 41 -6.70 -6.89 -7.39
C THR A 41 -6.97 -7.85 -8.54
N PHE A 42 -6.88 -9.15 -8.26
CA PHE A 42 -7.14 -10.22 -9.23
C PHE A 42 -8.38 -11.02 -8.80
N TRP A 43 -9.43 -10.98 -9.61
CA TRP A 43 -10.70 -11.63 -9.28
C TRP A 43 -10.86 -12.98 -9.99
N ASN A 44 -11.21 -14.03 -9.24
CA ASN A 44 -11.41 -15.40 -9.76
C ASN A 44 -10.15 -16.01 -10.41
N TRP A 45 -8.97 -15.67 -9.90
CA TRP A 45 -7.70 -16.25 -10.34
C TRP A 45 -7.31 -17.46 -9.48
N PRO A 46 -6.59 -18.44 -10.05
CA PRO A 46 -5.97 -19.48 -9.26
C PRO A 46 -4.89 -18.90 -8.33
N PRO A 47 -4.50 -19.61 -7.25
CA PRO A 47 -3.37 -19.21 -6.42
C PRO A 47 -2.12 -18.92 -7.25
N PHE A 48 -1.46 -17.80 -6.94
CA PHE A 48 -0.21 -17.47 -7.62
C PHE A 48 0.90 -18.44 -7.23
N ARG A 49 1.73 -18.77 -8.20
CA ARG A 49 2.97 -19.51 -7.96
C ARG A 49 4.00 -18.57 -7.32
N ALA A 50 4.92 -19.11 -6.52
CA ALA A 50 5.92 -18.31 -5.84
C ALA A 50 6.81 -17.53 -6.84
N GLU A 51 7.14 -18.15 -7.97
CA GLU A 51 7.97 -17.57 -9.03
C GLU A 51 7.28 -16.37 -9.69
N PHE A 52 5.95 -16.40 -9.79
CA PHE A 52 5.19 -15.26 -10.30
C PHE A 52 5.32 -14.07 -9.35
N VAL A 53 5.19 -14.29 -8.03
CA VAL A 53 5.28 -13.21 -7.03
C VAL A 53 6.69 -12.61 -7.00
N GLU A 54 7.73 -13.44 -7.09
CA GLU A 54 9.12 -12.97 -7.18
C GLU A 54 9.37 -12.12 -8.42
N GLU A 55 8.99 -12.61 -9.61
CA GLU A 55 9.18 -11.88 -10.86
C GLU A 55 8.34 -10.61 -10.90
N PHE A 56 7.14 -10.62 -10.32
CA PHE A 56 6.30 -9.44 -10.17
C PHE A 56 7.00 -8.36 -9.34
N GLY A 57 7.59 -8.73 -8.20
CA GLY A 57 8.39 -7.81 -7.38
C GLY A 57 9.62 -7.27 -8.10
N ARG A 58 10.33 -8.11 -8.87
CA ARG A 58 11.46 -7.67 -9.71
C ARG A 58 11.04 -6.62 -10.73
N ARG A 59 9.89 -6.79 -11.38
CA ARG A 59 9.37 -5.83 -12.38
C ARG A 59 8.93 -4.52 -11.76
N LEU A 60 8.51 -4.54 -10.50
CA LEU A 60 8.28 -3.35 -9.68
C LEU A 60 9.58 -2.77 -9.11
N GLY A 61 10.74 -2.92 -9.79
CA GLY A 61 12.00 -2.35 -9.32
C GLY A 61 12.57 -2.96 -8.03
N GLY A 62 12.13 -4.18 -7.67
CA GLY A 62 12.58 -4.85 -6.44
C GLY A 62 11.90 -4.37 -5.17
N HIS A 63 10.77 -3.65 -5.29
CA HIS A 63 9.97 -3.28 -4.13
C HIS A 63 9.45 -4.52 -3.37
N ARG A 64 9.29 -4.38 -2.05
CA ARG A 64 8.68 -5.41 -1.21
C ARG A 64 7.25 -5.65 -1.67
N VAL A 65 6.95 -6.87 -2.13
CA VAL A 65 5.60 -7.31 -2.47
C VAL A 65 5.03 -8.13 -1.32
N VAL A 66 3.78 -7.86 -0.93
CA VAL A 66 3.03 -8.64 0.04
C VAL A 66 1.83 -9.25 -0.67
N LEU A 67 1.75 -10.58 -0.73
CA LEU A 67 0.58 -11.27 -1.27
C LEU A 67 -0.47 -11.42 -0.16
N LEU A 68 -1.62 -10.77 -0.34
CA LEU A 68 -2.80 -10.96 0.49
C LEU A 68 -3.75 -11.91 -0.25
N ALA A 69 -4.01 -13.08 0.32
CA ALA A 69 -4.96 -14.05 -0.21
C ALA A 69 -6.02 -14.34 0.85
N GLY A 70 -7.30 -14.30 0.47
CA GLY A 70 -8.44 -14.45 1.39
C GLY A 70 -9.64 -13.62 0.95
N LYS A 71 -10.73 -13.69 1.71
CA LYS A 71 -11.87 -12.78 1.54
C LYS A 71 -11.51 -11.46 2.24
N LEU A 72 -11.47 -10.37 1.49
CA LEU A 72 -11.40 -9.01 2.04
C LEU A 72 -12.69 -8.70 2.80
#